data_AF-A0A6J3K847-F1
#
_entry.id   AF-A0A6J3K847-F1
#
_cell.length_a   1.000
_cell.length_b   1.000
_cell.length_c   1.000
_cell.angle_alpha   90.00
_cell.angle_beta   90.00
_cell.angle_gamma   90.00
#
_symmetry.space_group_name_H-M   'P 1'
#
loop_
_entity.id
_entity.type
_entity.pdbx_description
1 polymer ?
#
loop_
_entity_poly.entity_id
_entity_poly.type
_entity_poly.pdbx_seq_one_letter_code
_entity_poly.pdbx_strand_id
1 'polypeptide(L)'
;MVWWAYKQEELSTAEIKEEIAFHMTMKQNLQATLPNTIAIGPFLANVRPLKDLLMRKRHECATELLVMLTEKLRTEVDDILEEYTQIRYKLREVPQSIEHIFEIRDWMETIPLRVQNLDERMDVLKLDFDILDGFLWNISDEDFHAKWEVIGCPLQIENEVMKIFVSIGLEISTLA
;
A
#
# COMPACT_ATOMS: atom_id res chain seq x y z
N MET A 1 4.56 -21.31 13.84
CA MET A 1 3.38 -20.94 14.66
C MET A 1 3.53 -19.55 15.27
N VAL A 2 3.95 -18.53 14.49
CA VAL A 2 4.05 -17.13 14.96
C VAL A 2 3.24 -16.19 14.06
N TRP A 3 2.97 -16.63 12.83
CA TRP A 3 2.15 -15.97 11.81
C TRP A 3 0.80 -15.42 12.25
N TRP A 4 0.10 -16.08 13.19
CA TRP A 4 -1.22 -15.62 13.64
C TRP A 4 -1.14 -14.54 14.72
N ALA A 5 -0.01 -14.41 15.42
CA ALA A 5 0.16 -13.38 16.45
C ALA A 5 0.42 -12.01 15.81
N TYR A 6 1.31 -11.97 14.80
CA TYR A 6 1.61 -10.74 14.04
C TYR A 6 0.43 -10.20 13.23
N LYS A 7 -0.51 -11.07 12.83
CA LYS A 7 -1.73 -10.64 12.14
C LYS A 7 -2.82 -10.13 13.11
N GLN A 8 -2.68 -10.40 14.40
CA GLN A 8 -3.62 -9.95 15.45
C GLN A 8 -3.12 -8.71 16.20
N GLU A 9 -1.81 -8.47 16.25
CA GLU A 9 -1.25 -7.18 16.67
C GLU A 9 -1.19 -6.26 15.45
N GLU A 10 -1.95 -5.16 15.47
CA GLU A 10 -1.83 -4.08 14.48
C GLU A 10 -0.50 -3.32 14.69
N LEU A 11 0.60 -3.93 14.26
CA LEU A 11 1.89 -3.26 14.26
C LEU A 11 1.85 -2.09 13.29
N SER A 12 2.37 -0.96 13.73
CA SER A 12 2.59 0.21 12.88
C SER A 12 3.64 -0.09 11.82
N THR A 13 3.59 0.64 10.70
CA THR A 13 4.57 0.46 9.62
C THR A 13 6.01 0.76 10.11
N ALA A 14 6.15 1.66 11.08
CA ALA A 14 7.43 1.96 11.73
C ALA A 14 7.99 0.74 12.51
N GLU A 15 7.17 0.05 13.29
CA GLU A 15 7.59 -1.15 14.02
C GLU A 15 7.97 -2.29 13.06
N ILE A 16 7.20 -2.48 11.99
CA ILE A 16 7.51 -3.48 10.95
C ILE A 16 8.88 -3.18 10.32
N LYS A 17 9.16 -1.91 10.01
CA LYS A 17 10.47 -1.47 9.49
C LYS A 17 11.61 -1.80 10.45
N GLU A 18 11.44 -1.53 11.74
CA GLU A 18 12.44 -1.82 12.76
C GLU A 18 12.71 -3.33 12.87
N GLU A 19 11.67 -4.16 12.84
CA GLU A 19 11.81 -5.62 12.92
C GLU A 19 12.49 -6.21 11.67
N ILE A 20 12.19 -5.70 10.47
CA ILE A 20 12.89 -6.08 9.24
C ILE A 20 14.39 -5.74 9.37
N ALA A 21 14.71 -4.51 9.80
CA ALA A 21 16.10 -4.08 9.99
C ALA A 21 16.82 -4.91 11.05
N PHE A 22 16.13 -5.29 12.13
CA PHE A 22 16.64 -6.17 13.17
C PHE A 22 17.02 -7.54 12.60
N HIS A 23 16.14 -8.20 11.85
CA HIS A 23 16.43 -9.50 11.25
C HIS A 23 17.57 -9.46 10.23
N MET A 24 17.64 -8.43 9.39
CA MET A 24 18.75 -8.23 8.45
C MET A 24 20.08 -8.02 9.18
N THR A 25 20.09 -7.20 10.22
CA THR A 25 21.29 -6.96 11.06
C THR A 25 21.72 -8.24 11.77
N MET A 26 20.78 -9.01 12.33
CA MET A 26 21.09 -10.28 12.98
C MET A 26 21.65 -11.32 12.02
N LYS A 27 21.18 -11.35 10.76
CA LYS A 27 21.76 -12.18 9.70
C LYS A 27 23.23 -11.79 9.43
N GLN A 28 23.53 -10.50 9.30
CA GLN A 28 24.89 -10.00 9.09
C GLN A 28 25.80 -10.33 10.28
N ASN A 29 25.30 -10.17 11.50
CA ASN A 29 26.02 -10.54 12.72
C ASN A 29 26.35 -12.03 12.74
N LEU A 30 25.40 -12.92 12.41
CA LEU A 30 25.66 -14.36 12.29
C LEU A 30 26.73 -14.66 11.25
N GLN A 31 26.69 -13.94 10.11
CA GLN A 31 27.68 -14.11 9.06
C GLN A 31 29.09 -13.71 9.51
N ALA A 32 29.24 -12.63 10.26
CA ALA A 32 30.52 -12.10 10.71
C ALA A 32 31.10 -12.86 11.93
N THR A 33 30.24 -13.25 12.87
CA THR A 33 30.67 -13.76 14.19
C THR A 33 30.79 -15.28 14.27
N LEU A 34 29.93 -16.02 13.57
CA LEU A 34 29.92 -17.48 13.65
C LEU A 34 30.95 -18.07 12.67
N PRO A 35 31.98 -18.81 13.12
CA PRO A 35 32.93 -19.46 12.22
C PRO A 35 32.29 -20.64 11.49
N ASN A 36 33.01 -21.23 10.52
CA ASN A 36 32.55 -22.45 9.83
C ASN A 36 32.86 -23.73 10.62
N THR A 37 33.86 -23.68 11.49
CA THR A 37 34.30 -24.81 12.32
C THR A 37 34.71 -24.33 13.69
N ILE A 38 34.45 -25.11 14.74
CA ILE A 38 34.86 -24.84 16.12
C ILE A 38 35.72 -26.00 16.61
N ALA A 39 36.90 -25.70 17.14
CA ALA A 39 37.76 -26.70 17.78
C ALA A 39 37.29 -26.93 19.22
N ILE A 40 36.99 -28.19 19.56
CA ILE A 40 36.59 -28.62 20.90
C ILE A 40 37.59 -29.70 21.32
N GLY A 41 38.69 -29.28 21.97
CA GLY A 41 39.80 -30.17 22.30
C GLY A 41 40.41 -30.79 21.03
N PRO A 42 40.47 -32.13 20.91
CA PRO A 42 41.00 -32.81 19.73
C PRO A 42 40.00 -32.91 18.56
N PHE A 43 38.74 -32.48 18.75
CA PHE A 43 37.70 -32.59 17.74
C PHE A 43 37.49 -31.25 17.01
N LEU A 44 37.21 -31.32 15.71
CA LEU A 44 36.80 -30.16 14.91
C LEU A 44 35.32 -30.29 14.53
N ALA A 45 34.47 -29.50 15.17
CA ALA A 45 33.04 -29.49 14.89
C ALA A 45 32.75 -28.61 13.68
N ASN A 46 32.11 -29.16 12.65
CA ASN A 46 31.61 -28.40 11.51
C ASN A 46 30.28 -27.71 11.88
N VAL A 47 30.29 -26.39 11.99
CA VAL A 47 29.12 -25.57 12.33
C VAL A 47 28.56 -24.81 11.13
N ARG A 48 29.15 -24.95 9.94
CA ARG A 48 28.68 -24.32 8.71
C ARG A 48 27.20 -24.60 8.41
N PRO A 49 26.68 -25.84 8.51
CA PRO A 49 25.26 -26.10 8.25
C PRO A 49 24.32 -25.35 9.21
N LEU A 50 24.73 -25.23 10.47
CA LEU A 50 23.99 -24.46 11.48
C LEU A 50 24.02 -22.96 11.16
N LYS A 51 25.18 -22.43 10.79
CA LYS A 51 25.34 -21.03 10.37
C LYS A 51 24.41 -20.71 9.19
N ASP A 52 24.46 -21.54 8.15
CA ASP A 52 23.63 -21.36 6.95
C ASP A 52 22.14 -21.46 7.28
N LEU A 53 21.75 -22.41 8.15
CA LEU A 53 20.37 -22.54 8.64
C LEU A 53 19.88 -21.29 9.37
N LEU A 54 20.67 -20.75 10.30
CA LEU A 54 20.30 -19.57 11.09
C LEU A 54 20.23 -18.32 10.23
N MET A 55 21.19 -18.11 9.33
CA MET A 55 21.17 -16.98 8.39
C MET A 55 19.95 -17.07 7.45
N ARG A 56 19.64 -18.27 6.96
CA ARG A 56 18.44 -18.50 6.14
C ARG A 56 17.17 -18.19 6.93
N LYS A 57 17.08 -18.65 8.18
CA LYS A 57 15.91 -18.36 9.04
C LYS A 57 15.72 -16.86 9.26
N ARG A 58 16.79 -16.11 9.52
CA ARG A 58 16.70 -14.64 9.65
C ARG A 58 16.28 -13.96 8.35
N HIS A 59 16.78 -14.44 7.21
CA HIS A 59 16.37 -13.94 5.91
C HIS A 59 14.89 -14.22 5.64
N GLU A 60 14.42 -15.45 5.88
CA GLU A 60 13.02 -15.85 5.74
C GLU A 60 12.11 -14.93 6.56
N CYS A 61 12.41 -14.70 7.85
CA CYS A 61 11.60 -13.80 8.68
C CYS A 61 11.54 -12.37 8.13
N ALA A 62 12.66 -11.80 7.68
CA ALA A 62 12.67 -10.47 7.07
C ALA A 62 11.83 -10.41 5.78
N THR A 63 11.93 -11.44 4.94
CA THR A 63 11.14 -11.56 3.71
C THR A 63 9.65 -11.70 4.00
N GLU A 64 9.27 -12.50 4.99
CA GLU A 64 7.87 -12.69 5.40
C GLU A 64 7.25 -11.37 5.90
N LEU A 65 8.01 -10.54 6.63
CA LEU A 65 7.57 -9.21 7.05
C LEU A 65 7.40 -8.23 5.87
N LEU A 66 8.29 -8.28 4.87
CA LEU A 66 8.16 -7.47 3.65
C LEU A 66 6.93 -7.87 2.82
N VAL A 67 6.66 -9.17 2.72
CA VAL A 67 5.43 -9.68 2.07
C VAL A 67 4.20 -9.17 2.81
N MET A 68 4.17 -9.29 4.14
CA MET A 68 3.06 -8.80 4.96
C MET A 68 2.82 -7.29 4.78
N LEU A 69 3.90 -6.49 4.74
CA LEU A 69 3.78 -5.06 4.50
C LEU A 69 3.23 -4.78 3.09
N THR A 70 3.69 -5.52 2.08
CA THR A 70 3.18 -5.39 0.70
C THR A 70 1.69 -5.71 0.63
N GLU A 71 1.24 -6.79 1.29
CA GLU A 71 -0.18 -7.15 1.35
C GLU A 71 -1.02 -6.07 2.04
N LYS A 72 -0.53 -5.50 3.14
CA LYS A 72 -1.20 -4.40 3.85
C LYS A 72 -1.35 -3.17 2.95
N LEU A 73 -0.30 -2.77 2.25
CA LEU A 73 -0.34 -1.64 1.33
C LEU A 73 -1.28 -1.87 0.16
N ARG A 74 -1.31 -3.10 -0.37
CA ARG A 74 -2.25 -3.46 -1.43
C ARG A 74 -3.70 -3.29 -0.98
N THR A 75 -4.06 -3.77 0.21
CA THR A 75 -5.40 -3.60 0.75
C THR A 75 -5.80 -2.13 0.87
N GLU A 76 -4.93 -1.27 1.39
CA GLU A 76 -5.23 0.16 1.49
C GLU A 76 -5.34 0.85 0.12
N VAL A 77 -4.52 0.45 -0.85
CA VAL A 77 -4.59 0.93 -2.24
C VAL A 77 -5.93 0.51 -2.88
N ASP A 78 -6.32 -0.74 -2.73
CA ASP A 78 -7.60 -1.27 -3.24
C ASP A 78 -8.80 -0.53 -2.62
N ASP A 79 -8.76 -0.27 -1.31
CA ASP A 79 -9.81 0.48 -0.61
C ASP A 79 -9.93 1.92 -1.14
N ILE A 80 -8.82 2.58 -1.45
CA ILE A 80 -8.83 3.92 -2.07
C ILE A 80 -9.37 3.86 -3.50
N LEU A 81 -8.99 2.85 -4.29
CA LEU A 81 -9.51 2.64 -5.65
C LEU A 81 -11.03 2.41 -5.65
N GLU A 82 -11.54 1.64 -4.70
CA GLU A 82 -12.96 1.37 -4.54
C GLU A 82 -13.73 2.69 -4.26
N GLU A 83 -13.24 3.52 -3.35
CA GLU A 83 -13.85 4.84 -3.06
C GLU A 83 -13.88 5.75 -4.29
N TYR A 84 -12.77 5.79 -5.06
CA TYR A 84 -12.76 6.52 -6.33
C TYR A 84 -13.75 5.93 -7.35
N THR A 85 -13.88 4.61 -7.40
CA THR A 85 -14.84 3.93 -8.28
C THR A 85 -16.28 4.27 -7.90
N GLN A 86 -16.61 4.35 -6.61
CA GLN A 86 -17.92 4.76 -6.13
C GLN A 86 -18.24 6.22 -6.50
N ILE A 87 -17.26 7.12 -6.38
CA ILE A 87 -17.41 8.52 -6.84
C ILE A 87 -17.74 8.55 -8.34
N ARG A 88 -17.00 7.81 -9.17
CA ARG A 88 -17.24 7.74 -10.62
C ARG A 88 -18.59 7.13 -10.97
N TYR A 89 -18.99 6.09 -10.26
CA TYR A 89 -20.29 5.46 -10.47
C TYR A 89 -21.41 6.48 -10.25
N LYS A 90 -21.36 7.20 -9.13
CA LYS A 90 -22.35 8.22 -8.79
C LYS A 90 -22.32 9.43 -9.74
N LEU A 91 -21.14 9.83 -10.23
CA LEU A 91 -21.00 10.88 -11.26
C LEU A 91 -21.65 10.50 -12.60
N ARG A 92 -21.80 9.20 -12.90
CA ARG A 92 -22.38 8.70 -14.14
C ARG A 92 -23.87 8.37 -14.03
N GLU A 93 -24.50 8.63 -12.88
CA GLU A 93 -25.93 8.42 -12.71
C GLU A 93 -26.73 9.39 -13.59
N VAL A 94 -27.71 8.84 -14.32
CA VAL A 94 -28.60 9.64 -15.17
C VAL A 94 -29.72 10.21 -14.28
N PRO A 95 -29.89 11.54 -14.19
CA PRO A 95 -30.93 12.14 -13.37
C PRO A 95 -32.33 11.73 -13.88
N GLN A 96 -33.25 11.51 -12.94
CA GLN A 96 -34.61 11.01 -13.21
C GLN A 96 -35.68 12.10 -13.02
N SER A 97 -35.37 13.14 -12.25
CA SER A 97 -36.25 14.29 -11.99
C SER A 97 -35.42 15.55 -11.74
N ILE A 98 -36.07 16.72 -11.72
CA ILE A 98 -35.39 18.00 -11.49
C ILE A 98 -34.83 18.09 -10.07
N GLU A 99 -35.51 17.51 -9.08
CA GLU A 99 -35.03 17.40 -7.70
C GLU A 99 -33.75 16.55 -7.64
N HIS A 100 -33.71 15.44 -8.38
CA HIS A 100 -32.53 14.59 -8.45
C HIS A 100 -31.32 15.33 -9.06
N ILE A 101 -31.54 16.26 -10.00
CA ILE A 101 -30.46 17.12 -10.54
C ILE A 101 -29.88 18.02 -9.44
N PHE A 102 -30.72 18.62 -8.60
CA PHE A 102 -30.25 19.46 -7.48
C PHE A 102 -29.48 18.63 -6.45
N GLU A 103 -29.96 17.43 -6.11
CA GLU A 103 -29.27 16.51 -5.21
C GLU A 103 -27.88 16.11 -5.73
N ILE A 104 -27.77 15.78 -7.02
CA ILE A 104 -26.47 15.46 -7.65
C ILE A 104 -25.56 16.70 -7.61
N ARG A 105 -26.08 17.91 -7.88
CA ARG A 105 -25.30 19.16 -7.83
C ARG A 105 -24.74 19.42 -6.44
N ASP A 106 -25.58 19.39 -5.42
CA ASP A 106 -25.18 19.63 -4.04
C ASP A 106 -24.18 18.55 -3.58
N TRP A 107 -24.35 17.29 -4.01
CA TRP A 107 -23.36 16.25 -3.76
C TRP A 107 -22.03 16.50 -4.51
N MET A 108 -22.06 16.96 -5.76
CA MET A 108 -20.86 17.27 -6.55
C MET A 108 -20.01 18.36 -5.90
N GLU A 109 -20.62 19.33 -5.21
CA GLU A 109 -19.90 20.35 -4.44
C GLU A 109 -19.04 19.74 -3.31
N THR A 110 -19.36 18.52 -2.86
CA THR A 110 -18.57 17.79 -1.83
C THR A 110 -17.41 16.96 -2.39
N ILE A 111 -17.38 16.70 -3.70
CA ILE A 111 -16.37 15.83 -4.33
C ILE A 111 -14.93 16.32 -4.14
N PRO A 112 -14.61 17.62 -4.32
CA PRO A 112 -13.24 18.10 -4.15
C PRO A 112 -12.66 17.76 -2.78
N LEU A 113 -13.46 17.90 -1.72
CA LEU A 113 -13.04 17.57 -0.36
C LEU A 113 -12.83 16.06 -0.17
N ARG A 114 -13.69 15.22 -0.77
CA ARG A 114 -13.53 13.76 -0.73
C ARG A 114 -12.27 13.31 -1.45
N VAL A 115 -12.03 13.84 -2.65
CA VAL A 115 -10.83 13.55 -3.44
C VAL A 115 -9.58 13.99 -2.69
N GLN A 116 -9.59 15.18 -2.06
CA GLN A 116 -8.49 15.64 -1.23
C GLN A 116 -8.18 14.67 -0.08
N ASN A 117 -9.21 14.19 0.63
CA ASN A 117 -9.01 13.23 1.72
C ASN A 117 -8.38 11.91 1.23
N LEU A 118 -8.82 11.41 0.07
CA LEU A 118 -8.25 10.20 -0.54
C LEU A 118 -6.79 10.42 -1.00
N ASP A 119 -6.46 11.60 -1.51
CA ASP A 119 -5.08 11.95 -1.90
C ASP A 119 -4.16 12.07 -0.67
N GLU A 120 -4.64 12.68 0.42
CA GLU A 120 -3.92 12.74 1.70
C GLU A 120 -3.68 11.33 2.29
N ARG A 121 -4.65 10.42 2.19
CA ARG A 121 -4.46 9.01 2.55
C ARG A 121 -3.38 8.35 1.68
N MET A 122 -3.40 8.61 0.38
CA MET A 122 -2.39 8.09 -0.54
C MET A 122 -1.00 8.66 -0.26
N ASP A 123 -0.88 9.92 0.15
CA ASP A 123 0.40 10.53 0.55
C ASP A 123 1.04 9.84 1.75
N VAL A 124 0.24 9.41 2.73
CA VAL A 124 0.73 8.60 3.85
C VAL A 124 1.23 7.24 3.35
N LEU A 125 0.48 6.58 2.46
CA LEU A 125 0.89 5.29 1.89
C LEU A 125 2.17 5.37 1.07
N LYS A 126 2.44 6.50 0.38
CA LYS A 126 3.70 6.71 -0.35
C LYS A 126 4.91 6.56 0.58
N LEU A 127 4.83 7.09 1.80
CA LEU A 127 5.90 6.94 2.81
C LEU A 127 6.12 5.47 3.21
N ASP A 128 5.05 4.69 3.27
CA ASP A 128 5.14 3.27 3.58
C ASP A 128 5.70 2.46 2.40
N PHE A 129 5.41 2.84 1.15
CA PHE A 129 6.09 2.29 -0.03
C PHE A 129 7.59 2.61 -0.04
N ASP A 130 8.00 3.80 0.40
CA ASP A 130 9.42 4.17 0.48
C ASP A 130 10.21 3.25 1.43
N ILE A 131 9.53 2.62 2.40
CA ILE A 131 10.14 1.62 3.28
C ILE A 131 10.51 0.36 2.49
N LEU A 132 9.63 -0.10 1.60
CA LEU A 132 9.91 -1.24 0.72
C LEU A 132 11.09 -0.95 -0.20
N ASP A 133 11.14 0.25 -0.78
CA ASP A 133 12.25 0.72 -1.61
C ASP A 133 13.56 0.78 -0.81
N GLY A 134 13.51 1.21 0.45
CA GLY A 134 14.65 1.22 1.36
C GLY A 134 15.26 -0.16 1.63
N PHE A 135 14.47 -1.23 1.51
CA PHE A 135 14.93 -2.61 1.59
C PHE A 135 15.20 -3.27 0.23
N LEU A 136 15.10 -2.51 -0.87
CA LEU A 136 15.21 -3.02 -2.24
C LEU A 136 14.22 -4.17 -2.52
N TRP A 137 13.03 -4.08 -1.93
CA TRP A 137 11.98 -5.09 -2.09
C TRP A 137 11.23 -4.85 -3.40
N ASN A 138 11.23 -5.86 -4.28
CA ASN A 138 10.52 -5.77 -5.55
C ASN A 138 9.06 -6.18 -5.37
N ILE A 139 8.15 -5.22 -5.49
CA ILE A 139 6.71 -5.48 -5.57
C ILE A 139 6.33 -6.07 -6.93
N SER A 140 5.13 -6.62 -7.04
CA SER A 140 4.64 -7.13 -8.32
C SER A 140 4.30 -5.99 -9.29
N ASP A 141 4.32 -6.27 -10.59
CA ASP A 141 3.89 -5.29 -11.61
C ASP A 141 2.42 -4.87 -11.41
N GLU A 142 1.59 -5.76 -10.86
CA GLU A 142 0.18 -5.50 -10.54
C GLU A 142 0.06 -4.47 -9.40
N ASP A 143 0.77 -4.68 -8.29
CA ASP A 143 0.77 -3.74 -7.16
C ASP A 143 1.36 -2.38 -7.57
N PHE A 144 2.40 -2.40 -8.40
CA PHE A 144 2.99 -1.19 -8.94
C PHE A 144 2.01 -0.43 -9.83
N HIS A 145 1.26 -1.14 -10.68
CA HIS A 145 0.23 -0.53 -11.51
C HIS A 145 -0.88 0.08 -10.66
N ALA A 146 -1.41 -0.65 -9.68
CA ALA A 146 -2.46 -0.19 -8.79
C ALA A 146 -2.05 1.09 -8.02
N LYS A 147 -0.81 1.13 -7.50
CA LYS A 147 -0.23 2.33 -6.87
C LYS A 147 -0.31 3.55 -7.81
N TRP A 148 0.11 3.39 -9.07
CA TRP A 148 0.10 4.49 -10.04
C TRP A 148 -1.29 4.85 -10.54
N GLU A 149 -2.20 3.88 -10.61
CA GLU A 149 -3.59 4.11 -10.94
C GLU A 149 -4.25 5.05 -9.90
N VAL A 150 -4.09 4.74 -8.60
CA VAL A 150 -4.58 5.60 -7.51
C VAL A 150 -4.04 7.01 -7.61
N ILE A 151 -2.73 7.17 -7.87
CA ILE A 151 -2.10 8.50 -8.00
C ILE A 151 -2.71 9.29 -9.17
N GLY A 152 -3.16 8.61 -10.23
CA GLY A 152 -3.83 9.23 -11.37
C GLY A 152 -5.32 9.53 -11.18
N CYS A 153 -5.98 8.88 -10.21
CA CYS A 153 -7.42 8.99 -9.99
C CYS A 153 -7.93 10.42 -9.71
N PRO A 154 -7.26 11.26 -8.88
CA PRO A 154 -7.70 12.63 -8.61
C PRO A 154 -7.91 13.46 -9.88
N LEU A 155 -6.90 13.47 -10.77
CA LEU A 155 -6.94 14.22 -12.02
C LEU A 155 -8.03 13.68 -12.96
N GLN A 156 -8.24 12.37 -12.98
CA GLN A 156 -9.30 11.75 -13.80
C GLN A 156 -10.69 12.20 -13.32
N ILE A 157 -10.94 12.25 -12.02
CA ILE A 157 -12.22 12.70 -11.45
C ILE A 157 -12.44 14.18 -11.70
N GLU A 158 -11.42 15.03 -11.51
CA GLU A 158 -11.53 16.46 -11.78
C GLU A 158 -11.95 16.73 -13.23
N ASN A 159 -11.36 16.00 -14.18
CA ASN A 159 -11.73 16.08 -15.59
C ASN A 159 -13.16 15.57 -15.87
N GLU A 160 -13.62 14.51 -15.20
CA GLU A 160 -14.99 14.01 -15.33
C GLU A 160 -16.01 15.02 -14.78
N VAL A 161 -15.74 15.58 -13.60
CA VAL A 161 -16.57 16.62 -12.97
C VAL A 161 -16.68 17.84 -13.88
N MET A 162 -15.56 18.35 -14.41
CA MET A 162 -15.57 19.51 -15.31
C MET A 162 -16.42 19.25 -16.56
N LYS A 163 -16.33 18.07 -17.17
CA LYS A 163 -17.14 17.70 -18.34
C LYS A 163 -18.64 17.72 -18.02
N ILE A 164 -19.04 17.18 -16.87
CA ILE A 164 -20.44 17.14 -16.44
C ILE A 164 -20.97 18.55 -16.19
N PHE A 165 -20.19 19.41 -15.52
CA PHE A 165 -20.57 20.81 -15.31
C PHE A 165 -20.82 21.55 -16.62
N VAL A 166 -19.99 21.34 -17.64
CA VAL A 166 -20.18 21.94 -18.97
C VAL A 166 -21.45 21.41 -19.64
N SER A 167 -21.70 20.10 -19.61
CA SER A 167 -22.91 19.49 -20.20
C SER A 167 -24.20 19.99 -19.55
N ILE A 168 -24.27 19.99 -18.21
CA ILE A 168 -25.44 20.48 -17.47
C ILE A 168 -25.64 21.99 -17.69
N GLY A 169 -24.55 22.76 -17.69
CA GLY A 169 -24.59 24.21 -17.96
C GLY A 169 -25.12 24.55 -19.36
N LEU A 170 -24.82 23.71 -20.36
CA LEU A 170 -25.36 23.84 -21.71
C LEU A 170 -26.85 23.49 -21.76
N GLU A 171 -27.29 22.44 -21.06
CA GLU A 171 -28.70 22.01 -21.04
C GLU A 171 -29.65 23.05 -20.42
N ILE A 172 -29.23 23.75 -19.36
CA ILE A 172 -30.04 24.80 -18.72
C ILE A 172 -30.19 26.03 -19.63
N SER A 173 -29.16 26.37 -20.43
CA SER A 173 -29.22 27.49 -21.38
C SER A 173 -30.15 27.25 -22.57
N THR A 174 -30.46 25.98 -22.88
CA THR A 174 -31.41 25.59 -23.93
C THR A 174 -32.85 25.45 -23.44
N LEU A 175 -33.08 25.47 -22.13
CA LEU A 175 -34.41 25.34 -21.50
C LEU A 175 -34.98 26.67 -20.96
N ALA A 176 -34.29 27.79 -21.18
CA ALA A 176 -34.73 29.16 -20.85
C ALA A 176 -35.03 29.95 -22.13
#